data_AF-A0A7S1SBH8-F1
#
_entry.id   AF-A0A7S1SBH8-F1
#
_cell.length_a   1.000
_cell.length_b   1.000
_cell.length_c   1.000
_cell.angle_alpha   90.00
_cell.angle_beta   90.00
_cell.angle_gamma   90.00
#
_symmetry.space_group_name_H-M   'P 1'
#
loop_
_entity.id
_entity.type
_entity.pdbx_description
1 polymer ?
#
loop_
_entity_poly.entity_id
_entity_poly.type
_entity_poly.pdbx_seq_one_letter_code
_entity_poly.pdbx_strand_id
1 'polypeptide(L)'
;MGLLGSGEEPQGARVTLGCVRRALLKDLHEALPEWGFDLTVFSSVDNDELFVCVTLLHRKAVAYFLGRNDVRLQLRREVVARLGILQDPDDPACSPPSMPYDTGLVQQLKEQGVLDAADESDLYRTWSGAGRDSVVSTQECIKIVWNELLGFLDPVAAMEERFLVALYPVHNPARVAELRATWANWRGILDLSFVQPVPLLREYFGSRIAFFFAWSGHYSKALLSL
;
A
#
# COMPACT_ATOMS: atom_id res chain seq x y z
N MET A 1 -15.00 -29.38 65.39
CA MET A 1 -13.79 -29.65 64.59
C MET A 1 -14.20 -30.54 63.43
N GLY A 2 -14.14 -30.18 62.16
CA GLY A 2 -13.89 -28.92 61.47
C GLY A 2 -14.63 -29.07 60.14
N LEU A 3 -15.44 -28.07 59.79
CA LEU A 3 -16.23 -28.04 58.57
C LEU A 3 -15.31 -27.80 57.38
N LEU A 4 -15.61 -28.52 56.29
CA LEU A 4 -15.02 -28.42 54.97
C LEU A 4 -14.88 -26.95 54.55
N GLY A 5 -13.64 -26.52 54.32
CA GLY A 5 -13.36 -25.25 53.67
C GLY A 5 -13.89 -25.30 52.24
N SER A 6 -14.99 -24.59 52.00
CA SER A 6 -15.44 -24.21 50.67
C SER A 6 -14.36 -23.34 50.04
N GLY A 7 -13.63 -23.89 49.07
CA GLY A 7 -12.82 -23.10 48.16
C GLY A 7 -13.74 -22.23 47.32
N GLU A 8 -13.88 -20.97 47.68
CA GLU A 8 -14.37 -19.95 46.77
C GLU A 8 -13.24 -19.68 45.76
N GLU A 9 -13.31 -20.31 44.58
CA GLU A 9 -12.59 -19.80 43.43
C GLU A 9 -13.13 -18.39 43.12
N PRO A 10 -12.26 -17.38 42.92
CA PRO A 10 -12.71 -16.04 42.61
C PRO A 10 -13.47 -16.09 41.28
N GLN A 11 -14.74 -15.67 41.31
CA GLN A 11 -15.58 -15.52 40.12
C GLN A 11 -14.82 -14.67 39.09
N GLY A 12 -14.23 -15.33 38.10
CA GLY A 12 -13.51 -14.70 37.00
C GLY A 12 -14.44 -13.70 36.32
N ALA A 13 -14.02 -12.43 36.26
CA ALA A 13 -14.76 -11.39 35.56
C ALA A 13 -15.11 -11.88 34.15
N ARG A 14 -16.40 -11.99 33.83
CA ARG A 14 -16.85 -12.41 32.50
C ARG A 14 -16.29 -11.43 31.47
N VAL A 15 -15.38 -11.91 30.62
CA VAL A 15 -14.82 -11.13 29.53
C VAL A 15 -15.96 -10.78 28.57
N THR A 16 -16.21 -9.49 28.39
CA THR A 16 -17.20 -9.01 27.43
C THR A 16 -16.55 -8.75 26.08
N LEU A 17 -17.33 -8.76 24.99
CA LEU A 17 -16.85 -8.35 23.66
C LEU A 17 -16.22 -6.95 23.69
N GLY A 18 -16.77 -6.04 24.50
CA GLY A 18 -16.22 -4.70 24.70
C GLY A 18 -14.83 -4.71 25.36
N CYS A 19 -14.56 -5.65 26.27
CA CYS A 19 -13.22 -5.84 26.84
C CYS A 19 -12.22 -6.30 25.78
N VAL A 20 -12.61 -7.24 24.92
CA VAL A 20 -11.74 -7.76 23.85
C VAL A 20 -11.44 -6.68 22.81
N ARG A 21 -12.46 -5.95 22.32
CA ARG A 21 -12.26 -4.83 21.39
C ARG A 21 -11.32 -3.76 21.96
N ARG A 22 -11.49 -3.43 23.24
CA ARG A 22 -10.61 -2.47 23.93
C ARG A 22 -9.17 -2.99 24.04
N ALA A 23 -8.99 -4.27 24.33
CA ALA A 23 -7.66 -4.88 24.37
C ALA A 23 -7.00 -4.84 22.99
N LEU A 24 -7.69 -5.31 21.94
CA LEU A 24 -7.20 -5.26 20.57
C LEU A 24 -6.78 -3.85 20.13
N LEU A 25 -7.61 -2.83 20.42
CA LEU A 25 -7.28 -1.45 20.08
C LEU A 25 -6.06 -0.93 20.83
N LYS A 26 -5.87 -1.33 22.10
CA LYS A 26 -4.65 -0.98 22.86
C LYS A 26 -3.42 -1.65 22.26
N ASP A 27 -3.52 -2.95 21.97
CA ASP A 27 -2.43 -3.72 21.37
C ASP A 27 -2.01 -3.11 20.02
N LEU A 28 -2.97 -2.74 19.17
CA LEU A 28 -2.70 -2.07 17.90
C LEU A 28 -2.08 -0.68 18.10
N HIS A 29 -2.59 0.10 19.05
CA HIS A 29 -2.07 1.44 19.35
C HIS A 29 -0.64 1.42 19.92
N GLU A 30 -0.27 0.36 20.64
CA GLU A 30 1.07 0.18 21.19
C GLU A 30 2.04 -0.43 20.17
N ALA A 31 1.63 -1.48 19.46
CA ALA A 31 2.52 -2.22 18.56
C ALA A 31 2.83 -1.50 17.24
N LEU A 32 1.84 -0.89 16.59
CA LEU A 32 2.03 -0.31 15.25
C LEU A 32 3.05 0.86 15.23
N PRO A 33 3.07 1.78 16.21
CA PRO A 33 4.10 2.82 16.26
C PRO A 33 5.49 2.26 16.52
N GLU A 34 5.62 1.20 17.33
CA GLU A 34 6.90 0.51 17.55
C GLU A 34 7.44 -0.11 16.24
N TRP A 35 6.55 -0.57 15.37
CA TRP A 35 6.91 -1.08 14.03
C TRP A 35 7.18 0.03 13.01
N GLY A 36 6.98 1.30 13.39
CA GLY A 36 7.24 2.46 12.55
C GLY A 36 6.06 2.92 11.70
N PHE A 37 4.83 2.52 12.04
CA PHE A 37 3.61 3.02 11.43
C PHE A 37 3.02 4.22 12.19
N ASP A 38 2.42 5.14 11.46
CA ASP A 38 1.68 6.26 12.00
C ASP A 38 0.19 5.90 12.12
N LEU A 39 -0.40 6.20 13.27
CA LEU A 39 -1.80 5.93 13.59
C LEU A 39 -2.60 7.22 13.70
N THR A 40 -3.80 7.22 13.14
CA THR A 40 -4.82 8.25 13.36
C THR A 40 -6.13 7.58 13.72
N VAL A 41 -6.77 8.00 14.81
CA VAL A 41 -8.02 7.41 15.31
C VAL A 41 -9.09 8.48 15.43
N PHE A 42 -10.29 8.20 14.93
CA PHE A 42 -11.44 9.10 15.04
C PHE A 42 -12.76 8.32 15.10
N SER A 43 -13.79 8.90 15.70
CA SER A 43 -15.14 8.30 15.74
C SER A 43 -15.95 8.65 14.49
N SER A 44 -16.92 7.81 14.17
CA SER A 44 -17.99 8.16 13.22
C SER A 44 -18.78 9.37 13.74
N VAL A 45 -19.53 10.01 12.84
CA VAL A 45 -20.33 11.21 13.17
C VAL A 45 -21.44 10.87 14.18
N ASP A 46 -21.99 9.68 14.09
CA ASP A 46 -22.97 9.04 14.97
C ASP A 46 -22.36 8.37 16.22
N ASN A 47 -21.03 8.26 16.30
CA ASN A 47 -20.26 7.71 17.42
C ASN A 47 -20.51 6.22 17.73
N ASP A 48 -20.95 5.44 16.75
CA ASP A 48 -21.12 4.00 16.82
C ASP A 48 -19.93 3.22 16.24
N GLU A 49 -19.12 3.83 15.36
CA GLU A 49 -17.86 3.26 14.89
C GLU A 49 -16.63 4.08 15.31
N LEU A 50 -15.52 3.35 15.42
CA LEU A 50 -14.19 3.91 15.58
C LEU A 50 -13.35 3.53 14.37
N PHE A 51 -12.81 4.53 13.68
CA PHE A 51 -11.90 4.36 12.56
C PHE A 51 -10.46 4.43 13.06
N VAL A 52 -9.68 3.41 12.71
CA VAL A 52 -8.24 3.35 12.96
C VAL A 52 -7.53 3.37 11.62
N CYS A 53 -6.89 4.49 11.30
CA CYS A 53 -6.10 4.66 10.09
C CYS A 53 -4.64 4.41 10.37
N VAL A 54 -4.05 3.52 9.57
CA VAL A 54 -2.62 3.16 9.65
C VAL A 54 -1.93 3.65 8.38
N THR A 55 -0.81 4.34 8.54
CA THR A 55 -0.01 4.87 7.44
C THR A 55 1.47 4.61 7.67
N LEU A 56 2.26 4.60 6.59
CA LEU A 56 3.70 4.39 6.64
C LEU A 56 4.39 5.65 6.08
N LEU A 57 4.75 6.60 6.96
CA LEU A 57 5.35 7.88 6.54
C LEU A 57 6.82 8.00 6.94
N HIS A 58 7.27 7.26 7.96
CA HIS A 58 8.63 7.34 8.45
C HIS A 58 9.64 6.73 7.47
N ARG A 59 10.55 7.56 6.93
CA ARG A 59 11.59 7.14 5.96
C ARG A 59 12.40 5.92 6.42
N LYS A 60 12.74 5.85 7.71
CA LYS A 60 13.46 4.69 8.29
C LYS A 60 12.64 3.40 8.22
N ALA A 61 11.35 3.47 8.56
CA ALA A 61 10.44 2.33 8.50
C ALA A 61 10.20 1.91 7.05
N VAL A 62 10.00 2.88 6.14
CA VAL A 62 9.92 2.64 4.69
C VAL A 62 11.15 1.89 4.20
N ALA A 63 12.36 2.40 4.45
CA ALA A 63 13.61 1.76 4.03
C ALA A 63 13.75 0.34 4.61
N TYR A 64 13.39 0.14 5.89
CA TYR A 64 13.39 -1.17 6.53
C TYR A 64 12.47 -2.16 5.82
N PHE A 65 11.20 -1.80 5.58
CA PHE A 65 10.23 -2.70 4.94
C PHE A 65 10.57 -2.96 3.47
N LEU A 66 11.07 -1.95 2.75
CA LEU A 66 11.51 -2.12 1.37
C LEU A 66 12.66 -3.13 1.26
N GLY A 67 13.67 -3.03 2.14
CA GLY A 67 14.79 -3.97 2.19
C GLY A 67 14.37 -5.37 2.66
N ARG A 68 13.56 -5.45 3.72
CA ARG A 68 13.08 -6.73 4.29
C ARG A 68 12.24 -7.53 3.29
N ASN A 69 11.40 -6.85 2.51
CA ASN A 69 10.45 -7.49 1.60
C ASN A 69 10.97 -7.62 0.16
N ASP A 70 12.26 -7.36 -0.08
CA ASP A 70 12.90 -7.37 -1.42
C ASP A 70 12.08 -6.57 -2.46
N VAL A 71 11.57 -5.41 -2.05
CA VAL A 71 10.70 -4.61 -2.91
C VAL A 71 11.51 -4.05 -4.05
N ARG A 72 11.07 -4.36 -5.27
CA ARG A 72 11.72 -3.87 -6.49
C ARG A 72 11.18 -2.50 -6.88
N LEU A 73 12.04 -1.50 -6.83
CA LEU A 73 11.72 -0.13 -7.21
C LEU A 73 12.20 0.15 -8.63
N GLN A 74 11.42 0.96 -9.36
CA GLN A 74 11.76 1.38 -10.71
C GLN A 74 12.84 2.46 -10.67
N LEU A 75 13.86 2.35 -11.54
CA LEU A 75 14.89 3.37 -11.70
C LEU A 75 14.36 4.60 -12.41
N ARG A 76 14.99 5.75 -12.14
CA ARG A 76 14.76 6.99 -12.90
C ARG A 76 15.35 6.89 -14.30
N ARG A 77 14.63 7.42 -15.30
CA ARG A 77 15.08 7.44 -16.71
C ARG A 77 16.44 8.11 -16.88
N GLU A 78 16.68 9.19 -16.13
CA GLU A 78 17.93 9.93 -16.17
C GLU A 78 19.11 9.05 -15.71
N VAL A 79 18.90 8.19 -14.72
CA VAL A 79 19.94 7.29 -14.21
C VAL A 79 20.20 6.14 -15.16
N VAL A 80 19.15 5.59 -15.80
CA VAL A 80 19.29 4.56 -16.83
C VAL A 80 20.23 5.00 -17.95
N ALA A 81 20.11 6.26 -18.39
CA ALA A 81 21.00 6.86 -19.38
C ALA A 81 22.44 6.99 -18.87
N ARG A 82 22.65 7.43 -17.61
CA ARG A 82 23.98 7.53 -16.98
C ARG A 82 24.65 6.16 -16.78
N LEU A 83 23.86 5.10 -16.59
CA LEU A 83 24.35 3.72 -16.47
C LEU A 83 24.72 3.08 -17.81
N GLY A 84 24.51 3.77 -18.94
CA GLY A 84 24.81 3.23 -20.28
C GLY A 84 23.88 2.10 -20.72
N ILE A 85 22.68 2.00 -20.14
CA ILE A 85 21.68 1.00 -20.53
C ILE A 85 21.07 1.45 -21.86
N LEU A 86 21.20 0.62 -22.89
CA LEU A 86 20.73 0.89 -24.26
C LEU A 86 19.22 0.64 -24.42
N GLN A 87 18.42 1.27 -23.57
CA GLN A 87 16.96 1.25 -23.69
C GLN A 87 16.49 2.51 -24.41
N ASP A 88 15.66 2.35 -25.45
CA ASP A 88 15.04 3.49 -26.12
C ASP A 88 14.09 4.20 -25.13
N PRO A 89 14.34 5.47 -24.76
CA PRO A 89 13.49 6.19 -23.83
C PRO A 89 12.13 6.54 -24.45
N ASP A 90 12.03 6.61 -25.77
CA ASP A 90 10.83 7.06 -26.48
C ASP A 90 9.92 5.89 -26.87
N ASP A 91 10.42 4.64 -26.78
CA ASP A 91 9.60 3.46 -26.98
C ASP A 91 8.58 3.29 -25.83
N PRO A 92 7.25 3.38 -26.10
CA PRO A 92 6.22 3.22 -25.08
C PRO A 92 6.15 1.79 -24.50
N ALA A 93 6.72 0.79 -25.18
CA ALA A 93 6.87 -0.57 -24.65
C ALA A 93 8.04 -0.69 -23.66
N CYS A 94 8.92 0.31 -23.61
CA CYS A 94 10.10 0.34 -22.76
C CYS A 94 9.84 1.11 -21.46
N SER A 95 9.70 0.37 -20.36
CA SER A 95 9.75 0.96 -19.01
C SER A 95 11.15 0.87 -18.42
N PRO A 96 11.62 1.88 -17.66
CA PRO A 96 12.86 1.77 -16.91
C PRO A 96 12.88 0.49 -16.07
N PRO A 97 14.05 -0.17 -15.95
CA PRO A 97 14.20 -1.39 -15.19
C PRO A 97 13.87 -1.15 -13.72
N SER A 98 13.39 -2.20 -13.07
CA SER A 98 13.22 -2.23 -11.61
C SER A 98 14.28 -3.12 -10.98
N MET A 99 14.73 -2.75 -9.79
CA MET A 99 15.72 -3.50 -9.04
C MET A 99 15.41 -3.48 -7.54
N PRO A 100 15.93 -4.44 -6.76
CA PRO A 100 15.79 -4.43 -5.30
C PRO A 100 16.20 -3.11 -4.68
N TYR A 101 15.49 -2.70 -3.64
CA TYR A 101 15.86 -1.56 -2.83
C TYR A 101 17.15 -1.85 -2.05
N ASP A 102 18.18 -1.01 -2.26
CA ASP A 102 19.49 -1.17 -1.60
C ASP A 102 20.11 0.20 -1.31
N THR A 103 20.24 0.52 -0.01
CA THR A 103 20.87 1.76 0.45
C THR A 103 22.39 1.78 0.22
N GLY A 104 23.04 0.62 0.26
CA GLY A 104 24.48 0.49 0.00
C GLY A 104 24.80 0.83 -1.46
N LEU A 105 23.93 0.42 -2.39
CA LEU A 105 24.10 0.76 -3.80
C LEU A 105 23.99 2.27 -4.06
N VAL A 106 23.04 2.96 -3.41
CA VAL A 106 22.90 4.43 -3.55
C VAL A 106 24.21 5.14 -3.19
N GLN A 107 24.87 4.70 -2.11
CA GLN A 107 26.15 5.25 -1.69
C GLN A 107 27.27 4.95 -2.72
N GLN A 108 27.34 3.71 -3.22
CA GLN A 108 28.34 3.32 -4.22
C GLN A 108 28.19 4.09 -5.53
N LEU A 109 26.95 4.31 -5.99
CA LEU A 109 26.67 5.05 -7.23
C LEU A 109 27.01 6.53 -7.10
N LYS A 110 26.84 7.13 -5.91
CA LYS A 110 27.37 8.47 -5.64
C LYS A 110 28.90 8.51 -5.73
N GLU A 111 29.58 7.55 -5.12
CA GLU A 111 31.05 7.47 -5.14
C GLU A 111 31.61 7.31 -6.56
N GLN A 112 30.86 6.65 -7.44
CA GLN A 112 31.17 6.51 -8.86
C GLN A 112 30.75 7.71 -9.72
N GLY A 113 30.14 8.74 -9.13
CA GLY A 113 29.68 9.95 -9.83
C GLY A 113 28.45 9.73 -10.73
N VAL A 114 27.73 8.63 -10.56
CA VAL A 114 26.48 8.36 -11.29
C VAL A 114 25.33 9.20 -10.71
N LEU A 115 25.30 9.33 -9.37
CA LEU A 115 24.32 10.13 -8.65
C LEU A 115 24.95 11.43 -8.12
N ASP A 116 24.16 12.48 -8.07
CA ASP A 116 24.60 13.81 -7.61
C ASP A 116 24.67 13.84 -6.07
N ALA A 117 23.74 13.17 -5.39
CA ALA A 117 23.74 12.94 -3.95
C ALA A 117 23.53 11.46 -3.58
N ALA A 118 23.82 11.11 -2.33
CA ALA A 118 23.48 9.79 -1.77
C ALA A 118 22.04 9.83 -1.27
N ASP A 119 21.12 10.15 -2.18
CA ASP A 119 19.69 10.15 -1.90
C ASP A 119 18.98 9.12 -2.77
N GLU A 120 18.08 8.35 -2.16
CA GLU A 120 17.29 7.32 -2.84
C GLU A 120 16.39 7.94 -3.92
N SER A 121 15.96 9.19 -3.74
CA SER A 121 15.18 9.95 -4.73
C SER A 121 15.94 10.27 -6.01
N ASP A 122 17.28 10.21 -5.97
CA ASP A 122 18.12 10.42 -7.16
C ASP A 122 18.25 9.12 -7.97
N LEU A 123 18.09 7.96 -7.35
CA LEU A 123 18.17 6.65 -8.00
C LEU A 123 16.79 6.13 -8.46
N TYR A 124 15.84 6.12 -7.53
CA TYR A 124 14.53 5.48 -7.71
C TYR A 124 13.46 6.49 -8.10
N ARG A 125 12.46 6.02 -8.85
CA ARG A 125 11.28 6.81 -9.19
C ARG A 125 10.57 7.25 -7.91
N THR A 126 10.31 8.55 -7.81
CA THR A 126 9.56 9.15 -6.71
C THR A 126 8.07 9.26 -7.03
N TRP A 127 7.28 9.29 -5.97
CA TRP A 127 5.84 9.42 -5.97
C TRP A 127 5.47 10.58 -5.06
N SER A 128 4.65 11.49 -5.56
CA SER A 128 4.06 12.56 -4.76
C SER A 128 2.73 12.08 -4.17
N GLY A 129 2.63 12.06 -2.84
CA GLY A 129 1.43 11.62 -2.13
C GLY A 129 1.46 11.98 -0.65
N ALA A 130 0.30 12.23 -0.05
CA ALA A 130 0.17 12.59 1.38
C ALA A 130 1.05 13.78 1.85
N GLY A 131 1.43 14.68 0.94
CA GLY A 131 2.17 15.91 1.24
C GLY A 131 3.69 15.79 1.25
N ARG A 132 4.27 14.63 0.90
CA ARG A 132 5.73 14.45 0.75
C ARG A 132 6.06 13.53 -0.43
N ASP A 133 7.23 13.73 -1.01
CA ASP A 133 7.76 12.82 -2.02
C ASP A 133 8.34 11.57 -1.36
N SER A 134 8.11 10.42 -1.98
CA SER A 134 8.53 9.12 -1.47
C SER A 134 8.96 8.21 -2.62
N VAL A 135 9.97 7.37 -2.39
CA VAL A 135 10.39 6.33 -3.37
C VAL A 135 9.43 5.14 -3.40
N VAL A 136 8.51 5.05 -2.43
CA VAL A 136 7.48 4.02 -2.36
C VAL A 136 6.13 4.56 -2.82
N SER A 137 5.44 3.80 -3.67
CA SER A 137 4.09 4.16 -4.14
C SER A 137 3.05 3.94 -3.04
N THR A 138 1.93 4.68 -3.09
CA THR A 138 0.81 4.47 -2.15
C THR A 138 0.30 3.03 -2.15
N GLN A 139 0.26 2.40 -3.32
CA GLN A 139 -0.13 0.99 -3.44
C GLN A 139 0.82 0.07 -2.67
N GLU A 140 2.13 0.33 -2.77
CA GLU A 140 3.12 -0.49 -2.10
C GLU A 140 3.12 -0.25 -0.59
N CYS A 141 2.91 0.99 -0.14
CA CYS A 141 2.63 1.28 1.27
C CYS A 141 1.43 0.49 1.78
N ILE A 142 0.32 0.47 1.04
CA ILE A 142 -0.87 -0.31 1.39
C ILE A 142 -0.53 -1.79 1.51
N LYS A 143 0.22 -2.37 0.57
CA LYS A 143 0.62 -3.79 0.65
C LYS A 143 1.49 -4.08 1.87
N ILE A 144 2.46 -3.22 2.17
CA ILE A 144 3.33 -3.38 3.36
C ILE A 144 2.46 -3.37 4.62
N VAL A 145 1.65 -2.33 4.80
CA VAL A 145 0.75 -2.20 5.97
C VAL A 145 -0.19 -3.41 6.05
N TRP A 146 -0.79 -3.80 4.93
CA TRP A 146 -1.71 -4.93 4.87
C TRP A 146 -1.03 -6.24 5.28
N ASN A 147 0.14 -6.53 4.72
CA ASN A 147 0.87 -7.77 5.01
C ASN A 147 1.30 -7.84 6.48
N GLU A 148 1.81 -6.74 7.05
CA GLU A 148 2.21 -6.73 8.47
C GLU A 148 0.99 -6.84 9.40
N LEU A 149 -0.13 -6.17 9.07
CA LEU A 149 -1.38 -6.30 9.83
C LEU A 149 -1.93 -7.72 9.78
N LEU A 150 -1.95 -8.36 8.60
CA LEU A 150 -2.41 -9.74 8.44
C LEU A 150 -1.49 -10.76 9.13
N GLY A 151 -0.22 -10.41 9.32
CA GLY A 151 0.71 -11.24 10.11
C GLY A 151 0.37 -11.29 11.60
N PHE A 152 -0.33 -10.27 12.11
CA PHE A 152 -0.70 -10.14 13.52
C PHE A 152 -2.18 -10.48 13.78
N LEU A 153 -3.06 -10.20 12.82
CA LEU A 153 -4.50 -10.29 12.96
C LEU A 153 -5.09 -11.08 11.80
N ASP A 154 -5.89 -12.11 12.11
CA ASP A 154 -6.78 -12.72 11.13
C ASP A 154 -8.03 -11.81 10.97
N PRO A 155 -8.16 -11.08 9.86
CA PRO A 155 -9.26 -10.15 9.67
C PRO A 155 -10.59 -10.89 9.46
N VAL A 156 -10.58 -12.11 8.91
CA VAL A 156 -11.79 -12.88 8.64
C VAL A 156 -12.39 -13.31 9.97
N ALA A 157 -11.59 -13.95 10.82
CA ALA A 157 -12.02 -14.32 12.17
C ALA A 157 -12.42 -13.08 12.99
N ALA A 158 -11.66 -11.98 12.89
CA ALA A 158 -11.98 -10.75 13.61
C ALA A 158 -13.30 -10.11 13.17
N MET A 159 -13.68 -10.22 11.89
CA MET A 159 -14.97 -9.72 11.40
C MET A 159 -16.12 -10.67 11.77
N GLU A 160 -15.93 -11.99 11.65
CA GLU A 160 -16.93 -13.00 12.02
C GLU A 160 -17.31 -12.92 13.50
N GLU A 161 -16.30 -12.78 14.37
CA GLU A 161 -16.46 -12.58 15.82
C GLU A 161 -16.84 -11.14 16.20
N ARG A 162 -17.03 -10.27 15.21
CA ARG A 162 -17.41 -8.86 15.37
C ARG A 162 -16.42 -8.05 16.21
N PHE A 163 -15.14 -8.40 16.23
CA PHE A 163 -14.09 -7.53 16.77
C PHE A 163 -13.79 -6.35 15.83
N LEU A 164 -13.84 -6.60 14.52
CA LEU A 164 -13.73 -5.60 13.47
C LEU A 164 -15.02 -5.51 12.66
N VAL A 165 -15.36 -4.30 12.21
CA VAL A 165 -16.47 -4.08 11.27
C VAL A 165 -15.98 -4.31 9.83
N ALA A 166 -14.84 -3.71 9.48
CA ALA A 166 -14.22 -3.85 8.18
C ALA A 166 -12.74 -3.48 8.23
N LEU A 167 -11.98 -4.01 7.28
CA LEU A 167 -10.60 -3.63 7.01
C LEU A 167 -10.46 -3.38 5.51
N TYR A 168 -10.08 -2.16 5.12
CA TYR A 168 -10.00 -1.77 3.71
C TYR A 168 -8.96 -0.66 3.47
N PRO A 169 -8.31 -0.63 2.30
CA PRO A 169 -7.48 0.49 1.90
C PRO A 169 -8.33 1.72 1.57
N VAL A 170 -7.81 2.91 1.84
CA VAL A 170 -8.50 4.18 1.58
C VAL A 170 -8.10 4.73 0.20
N HIS A 171 -9.08 5.18 -0.57
CA HIS A 171 -8.86 5.80 -1.87
C HIS A 171 -8.27 7.21 -1.74
N ASN A 172 -7.32 7.55 -2.63
CA ASN A 172 -6.90 8.93 -2.85
C ASN A 172 -7.92 9.66 -3.76
N PRO A 173 -8.68 10.66 -3.26
CA PRO A 173 -9.73 11.32 -4.04
C PRO A 173 -9.23 12.03 -5.30
N ALA A 174 -8.02 12.63 -5.25
CA ALA A 174 -7.45 13.33 -6.39
C ALA A 174 -7.13 12.38 -7.55
N ARG A 175 -6.56 11.21 -7.23
CA ARG A 175 -6.28 10.15 -8.22
C ARG A 175 -7.56 9.51 -8.77
N VAL A 176 -8.61 9.37 -7.94
CA VAL A 176 -9.93 8.93 -8.43
C VAL A 176 -10.53 9.96 -9.38
N ALA A 177 -10.40 11.25 -9.08
CA ALA A 177 -10.88 12.32 -9.96
C ALA A 177 -10.16 12.31 -11.32
N GLU A 178 -8.84 12.11 -11.33
CA GLU A 178 -8.03 11.92 -12.53
C GLU A 178 -8.53 10.73 -13.36
N LEU A 179 -8.76 9.56 -12.73
CA LEU A 179 -9.30 8.37 -13.39
C LEU A 179 -10.70 8.59 -13.96
N ARG A 180 -11.58 9.31 -13.25
CA ARG A 180 -12.92 9.66 -13.74
C ARG A 180 -12.84 10.59 -14.94
N ALA A 181 -11.97 11.59 -14.91
CA ALA A 181 -11.81 12.54 -16.01
C ALA A 181 -11.27 11.87 -17.29
N THR A 182 -10.37 10.90 -17.13
CA THR A 182 -9.66 10.28 -18.27
C THR A 182 -10.31 9.01 -18.81
N TRP A 183 -10.92 8.19 -17.95
CA TRP A 183 -11.35 6.83 -18.35
C TRP A 183 -12.72 6.43 -17.81
N ALA A 184 -12.98 6.62 -16.51
CA ALA A 184 -14.23 6.19 -15.88
C ALA A 184 -15.36 7.23 -16.06
N ASN A 185 -15.70 7.57 -17.30
CA ASN A 185 -16.80 8.47 -17.64
C ASN A 185 -17.60 8.00 -18.86
N TRP A 186 -18.85 8.49 -18.94
CA TRP A 186 -19.79 8.13 -20.00
C TRP A 186 -19.37 8.55 -21.40
N ARG A 187 -18.46 9.52 -21.56
CA ARG A 187 -17.98 9.94 -22.89
C ARG A 187 -17.16 8.84 -23.57
N GLY A 188 -16.48 8.00 -22.77
CA GLY A 188 -15.68 6.88 -23.26
C GLY A 188 -16.52 5.72 -23.84
N ILE A 189 -17.84 5.68 -23.63
CA ILE A 189 -18.69 4.62 -24.23
C ILE A 189 -18.77 4.77 -25.75
N LEU A 190 -18.66 6.00 -26.26
CA LEU A 190 -18.65 6.27 -27.70
C LEU A 190 -17.23 6.25 -28.30
N ASP A 191 -16.21 6.01 -27.47
CA ASP A 191 -14.83 5.91 -27.91
C ASP A 191 -14.51 4.48 -28.39
N LEU A 192 -14.62 4.28 -29.71
CA LEU A 192 -14.29 3.03 -30.38
C LEU A 192 -12.78 2.81 -30.56
N SER A 193 -11.92 3.65 -30.00
CA SER A 193 -10.47 3.37 -29.97
C SER A 193 -10.13 2.19 -29.05
N PHE A 194 -11.01 1.90 -28.07
CA PHE A 194 -10.79 0.91 -27.01
C PHE A 194 -9.42 1.05 -26.34
N VAL A 195 -8.88 2.28 -26.29
CA VAL A 195 -7.61 2.57 -25.62
C VAL A 195 -7.89 2.73 -24.14
N GLN A 196 -7.34 1.81 -23.35
CA GLN A 196 -7.44 1.88 -21.90
C GLN A 196 -6.12 2.40 -21.32
N PRO A 197 -6.15 3.25 -20.28
CA PRO A 197 -4.94 3.74 -19.62
C PRO A 197 -4.40 2.68 -18.66
N VAL A 198 -3.99 1.53 -19.20
CA VAL A 198 -3.48 0.38 -18.44
C VAL A 198 -2.35 0.77 -17.47
N PRO A 199 -1.38 1.63 -17.83
CA PRO A 199 -0.35 2.08 -16.89
C PRO A 199 -0.95 2.79 -15.67
N LEU A 200 -1.91 3.70 -15.87
CA LEU A 200 -2.57 4.43 -14.79
C LEU A 200 -3.40 3.50 -13.89
N LEU A 201 -4.13 2.55 -14.48
CA LEU A 201 -4.87 1.53 -13.74
C LEU A 201 -3.94 0.64 -12.91
N ARG A 202 -2.77 0.29 -13.45
CA ARG A 202 -1.76 -0.53 -12.76
C ARG A 202 -1.19 0.22 -11.56
N GLU A 203 -0.85 1.49 -11.73
CA GLU A 203 -0.32 2.33 -10.66
C GLU A 203 -1.34 2.54 -9.54
N TYR A 204 -2.63 2.66 -9.87
CA TYR A 204 -3.68 2.90 -8.89
C TYR A 204 -4.21 1.61 -8.22
N PHE A 205 -4.71 0.65 -9.01
CA PHE A 205 -5.37 -0.56 -8.51
C PHE A 205 -4.47 -1.80 -8.44
N GLY A 206 -3.34 -1.78 -9.13
CA GLY A 206 -2.39 -2.90 -9.18
C GLY A 206 -2.50 -3.72 -10.45
N SER A 207 -1.53 -4.62 -10.63
CA SER A 207 -1.36 -5.43 -11.84
C SER A 207 -2.58 -6.29 -12.14
N ARG A 208 -3.21 -6.90 -11.13
CA ARG A 208 -4.36 -7.78 -11.30
C ARG A 208 -5.56 -7.05 -11.92
N ILE A 209 -5.92 -5.89 -11.38
CA ILE A 209 -7.06 -5.10 -11.89
C ILE A 209 -6.72 -4.48 -13.25
N ALA A 210 -5.51 -3.95 -13.41
CA ALA A 210 -5.06 -3.42 -14.70
C ALA A 210 -5.08 -4.48 -15.81
N PHE A 211 -4.63 -5.70 -15.50
CA PHE A 211 -4.66 -6.81 -16.44
C PHE A 211 -6.09 -7.22 -16.80
N PHE A 212 -7.00 -7.28 -15.82
CA PHE A 212 -8.41 -7.57 -16.08
C PHE A 212 -9.02 -6.59 -17.10
N PHE A 213 -8.75 -5.30 -16.92
CA PHE A 213 -9.21 -4.28 -17.86
C PHE A 213 -8.53 -4.41 -19.23
N ALA A 214 -7.20 -4.53 -19.25
CA ALA A 214 -6.44 -4.71 -20.48
C ALA A 214 -6.93 -5.90 -21.32
N TRP A 215 -7.17 -7.05 -20.66
CA TRP A 215 -7.73 -8.24 -21.29
C TRP A 215 -9.13 -8.01 -21.83
N SER A 216 -10.00 -7.37 -21.04
CA SER A 216 -11.36 -7.03 -21.47
C SER A 216 -11.36 -6.09 -22.69
N GLY A 217 -10.43 -5.13 -22.73
CA GLY A 217 -10.23 -4.25 -23.87
C GLY A 217 -9.75 -4.99 -25.12
N HIS A 218 -8.76 -5.88 -24.96
CA HIS A 218 -8.28 -6.72 -26.05
C HIS A 218 -9.38 -7.64 -26.61
N TYR A 219 -10.14 -8.30 -25.73
CA TYR A 219 -11.25 -9.15 -26.14
C TYR A 219 -12.34 -8.36 -26.88
N SER A 220 -12.66 -7.14 -26.42
CA SER A 220 -13.63 -6.27 -27.10
C SER A 220 -13.16 -5.86 -28.50
N LYS A 221 -11.88 -5.55 -28.68
CA LYS A 221 -11.28 -5.28 -29.99
C LYS A 221 -11.38 -6.51 -30.91
N ALA A 222 -11.06 -7.69 -30.39
CA ALA A 222 -11.17 -8.95 -31.13
C ALA A 222 -12.60 -9.24 -31.61
N LEU A 223 -13.62 -8.97 -30.78
CA LEU A 223 -15.03 -9.13 -31.16
C LEU A 223 -15.46 -8.18 -32.28
N LEU A 224 -14.85 -6.99 -32.37
CA LEU A 224 -15.17 -5.98 -33.37
C LEU A 224 -14.22 -6.01 -34.58
N SER A 225 -13.28 -6.95 -34.62
CA SER A 225 -12.24 -7.04 -35.67
C SER A 225 -11.41 -5.75 -35.82
N LEU A 226 -11.12 -5.08 -34.70
CA LEU A 226 -10.33 -3.84 -34.61
C LEU A 226 -8.87 -4.11 -34.22
#